data_AF-A0A0G1FGP1-F1
#
_entry.id   AF-A0A0G1FGP1-F1
#
_cell.length_a   1.000
_cell.length_b   1.000
_cell.length_c   1.000
_cell.angle_alpha   90.00
_cell.angle_beta   90.00
_cell.angle_gamma   90.00
#
_symmetry.space_group_name_H-M   'P 1'
#
loop_
_entity.id
_entity.type
_entity.pdbx_description
1 polymer ?
#
loop_
_entity_poly.entity_id
_entity_poly.type
_entity_poly.pdbx_seq_one_letter_code
_entity_poly.pdbx_strand_id
1 'polypeptide(L)' 'MATITISKNLIKNDDLVIIPRKEYESMKAQMAPTFYLKGKEADKLDKLVREGLKEYQEGKCKIIKSLADLD' A
#
# COMPACT_ATOMS: atom_id res chain seq x y z
N MET A 1 -2.35 21.54 -33.96
CA MET A 1 -1.45 21.37 -32.80
C MET A 1 -2.00 22.18 -31.66
N ALA A 2 -2.26 21.57 -30.51
CA ALA A 2 -2.59 22.29 -29.29
C ALA A 2 -1.30 22.38 -28.46
N THR A 3 -0.90 23.59 -28.10
CA THR A 3 0.29 23.84 -27.27
C THR A 3 -0.17 24.14 -25.86
N ILE A 4 0.35 23.38 -24.89
CA ILE A 4 0.13 23.62 -23.46
C ILE A 4 1.45 24.10 -22.87
N THR A 5 1.44 25.28 -22.27
CA THR A 5 2.61 25.87 -21.63
C THR A 5 2.55 25.64 -20.13
N ILE A 6 3.54 24.92 -19.59
CA ILE A 6 3.71 24.70 -18.14
C ILE A 6 4.91 25.54 -17.70
N SER A 7 4.73 26.33 -16.63
CA SER A 7 5.81 27.15 -16.09
C SER A 7 6.91 26.27 -15.50
N LYS A 8 8.17 26.56 -15.83
CA LYS A 8 9.34 25.83 -15.32
C LYS A 8 9.46 25.87 -13.80
N ASN A 9 8.91 26.91 -13.16
CA ASN A 9 8.96 27.06 -11.71
C ASN A 9 8.13 26.02 -10.96
N LEU A 10 7.19 25.36 -11.65
CA LEU A 10 6.38 24.27 -11.09
C LEU A 10 7.09 22.92 -11.13
N ILE A 11 8.16 22.76 -11.91
CA ILE A 11 8.90 21.51 -12.04
C ILE A 11 10.10 21.58 -11.11
N LYS A 12 10.11 20.75 -10.07
CA LYS A 12 11.23 20.66 -9.11
C LYS A 12 11.72 19.21 -9.06
N ASN A 13 13.01 18.99 -9.25
CA ASN A 13 13.63 17.66 -9.11
C ASN A 13 12.94 16.57 -9.94
N ASP A 14 12.58 16.87 -11.20
CA ASP A 14 11.94 15.93 -12.13
C ASP A 14 10.58 15.35 -11.66
N ASP A 15 9.80 16.13 -10.90
CA ASP A 15 8.51 15.73 -10.31
C ASP A 15 7.29 15.81 -11.25
N LEU A 16 7.46 16.22 -12.52
CA LEU A 16 6.34 16.41 -13.45
C LEU A 16 6.00 15.13 -14.22
N VAL A 17 4.74 14.69 -14.08
CA VAL A 17 4.16 13.59 -14.86
C VAL A 17 2.91 14.10 -15.59
N ILE A 18 2.84 13.85 -16.90
CA ILE A 18 1.68 14.19 -17.75
C ILE A 18 1.04 12.89 -18.21
N ILE A 19 -0.20 12.64 -17.78
CA ILE A 19 -0.97 11.46 -18.17
C ILE A 19 -2.41 11.85 -18.57
N PRO A 20 -3.06 11.07 -19.43
CA PRO A 20 -4.48 11.24 -19.73
C PRO A 20 -5.33 11.13 -18.47
N ARG A 21 -6.36 11.98 -18.35
CA ARG A 21 -7.27 11.99 -17.19
C ARG A 21 -7.86 10.61 -16.88
N LYS A 22 -8.20 9.83 -17.92
CA LYS A 22 -8.76 8.48 -17.75
C LYS A 22 -7.80 7.54 -17.01
N GLU A 23 -6.51 7.61 -17.32
CA GLU A 23 -5.49 6.78 -16.67
C GLU A 23 -5.28 7.22 -15.22
N TYR A 24 -5.22 8.54 -14.97
CA TYR A 24 -5.13 9.08 -13.61
C TYR A 24 -6.27 8.59 -12.70
N GLU A 25 -7.52 8.65 -13.17
CA GLU A 25 -8.67 8.20 -12.37
C GLU A 25 -8.66 6.68 -12.14
N SER A 26 -8.20 5.89 -13.13
CA SER A 26 -8.04 4.44 -12.96
C SER A 26 -6.99 4.11 -11.91
N MET A 27 -5.85 4.82 -11.91
CA MET A 27 -4.82 4.66 -10.89
C MET A 27 -5.37 5.02 -9.51
N LYS A 28 -6.04 6.17 -9.39
CA LYS A 28 -6.64 6.65 -8.14
C LYS A 28 -7.67 5.66 -7.57
N ALA A 29 -8.48 5.02 -8.41
CA ALA A 29 -9.45 4.02 -7.98
C ALA A 29 -8.80 2.73 -7.44
N GLN A 30 -7.59 2.42 -7.90
CA GLN A 30 -6.82 1.25 -7.48
C GLN A 30 -5.84 1.55 -6.33
N MET A 31 -5.65 2.83 -5.99
CA MET A 31 -4.83 3.21 -4.85
C MET A 31 -5.54 2.77 -3.56
N ALA A 32 -5.08 1.66 -3.01
CA ALA A 32 -5.36 1.34 -1.62
C ALA A 32 -4.75 2.46 -0.75
N PRO A 33 -5.51 3.08 0.16
CA PRO A 33 -4.94 4.04 1.09
C PRO A 33 -3.86 3.35 1.90
N THR A 34 -2.61 3.77 1.70
CA THR A 34 -1.46 3.27 2.44
C THR A 34 -1.51 3.85 3.85
N PHE A 35 -2.12 3.12 4.78
CA PHE A 35 -2.12 3.49 6.19
C PHE A 35 -0.83 3.04 6.83
N TYR A 36 0.04 3.99 7.13
CA TYR A 36 1.22 3.74 7.96
C TYR A 36 0.82 3.85 9.42
N LEU A 37 0.80 2.72 10.13
CA LEU A 37 0.73 2.74 11.59
C LEU A 37 1.98 3.43 12.13
N LYS A 38 1.84 4.14 13.25
CA LYS A 38 2.95 4.86 13.91
C LYS A 38 2.95 4.61 15.41
N GLY A 39 4.12 4.70 16.01
CA GLY A 39 4.32 4.52 17.44
C GLY A 39 3.83 3.15 17.92
N LYS A 40 3.12 3.11 19.05
CA LYS A 40 2.72 1.87 19.71
C LYS A 40 1.92 0.91 18.84
N GLU A 41 1.11 1.42 17.90
CA GLU A 41 0.33 0.56 17.01
C GLU A 41 1.20 -0.11 15.94
N ALA A 42 2.27 0.56 15.49
CA ALA A 42 3.27 -0.06 14.63
C ALA A 42 4.04 -1.15 15.39
N ASP A 43 4.49 -0.86 16.61
CA ASP A 43 5.22 -1.81 17.44
C ASP A 43 4.40 -3.08 17.75
N LYS A 44 3.10 -2.91 18.00
CA LYS A 44 2.16 -4.04 18.22
C LYS A 44 2.03 -4.89 16.97
N LEU A 45 1.88 -4.28 15.79
CA LEU A 45 1.79 -5.00 14.53
C LEU A 45 3.08 -5.78 14.26
N ASP A 46 4.23 -5.14 14.44
CA ASP A 46 5.55 -5.78 14.24
C ASP A 46 5.73 -6.99 15.18
N LYS A 47 5.29 -6.85 16.43
CA LYS A 47 5.30 -7.96 17.39
C LYS A 47 4.38 -9.11 16.94
N LEU A 48 3.15 -8.80 16.54
CA LEU A 48 2.17 -9.80 16.09
C LEU A 48 2.69 -10.57 14.87
N VAL A 49 3.26 -9.88 13.89
CA VAL A 49 3.85 -10.50 12.70
C VAL A 49 5.03 -11.38 13.09
N ARG A 50 5.94 -10.91 13.95
CA ARG A 50 7.10 -11.69 14.38
C ARG A 50 6.69 -12.97 15.11
N GLU A 51 5.73 -12.88 16.02
CA GLU A 51 5.23 -14.03 16.77
C GLU A 51 4.52 -15.02 15.85
N GLY A 52 3.64 -14.55 14.97
CA GLY A 52 2.94 -15.40 14.01
C GLY A 52 3.88 -16.13 13.04
N LEU A 53 4.94 -15.45 12.55
CA LEU A 53 5.94 -16.09 11.69
C LEU A 53 6.74 -17.17 12.45
N LYS A 54 7.06 -16.92 13.72
CA LYS A 54 7.74 -17.90 14.56
C LYS A 54 6.84 -19.13 14.79
N GLU A 55 5.57 -18.92 15.14
CA GLU A 55 4.60 -20.00 15.35
C GLU A 55 4.38 -20.84 14.09
N TYR A 56 4.35 -20.19 12.92
CA TYR A 56 4.29 -20.87 11.63
C TYR A 56 5.51 -21.76 11.40
N GLN A 57 6.72 -21.26 11.64
CA GLN A 57 7.96 -22.04 11.52
C GLN A 57 8.02 -23.21 12.51
N GLU A 58 7.45 -23.03 13.70
CA GLU A 58 7.34 -24.07 14.73
C GLU A 58 6.20 -25.08 14.46
N GLY A 59 5.44 -24.91 13.38
CA GLY A 59 4.36 -25.83 13.00
C GLY A 59 3.12 -25.73 13.88
N LYS A 60 2.93 -24.60 14.58
CA LYS A 60 1.80 -24.37 15.49
C LYS A 60 0.53 -23.89 14.79
N CYS A 61 0.59 -23.64 13.48
CA CYS A 61 -0.56 -23.20 12.69
C CYS A 61 -1.42 -24.37 12.22
N LYS A 62 -2.74 -24.15 12.14
CA LYS A 62 -3.68 -25.05 11.46
C LYS A 62 -3.90 -24.62 10.01
N ILE A 63 -4.04 -25.57 9.10
CA ILE A 63 -4.49 -25.30 7.74
C ILE A 63 -6.02 -25.20 7.76
N ILE A 64 -6.54 -24.07 7.33
CA ILE A 64 -7.97 -23.85 7.11
C ILE A 64 -8.23 -23.76 5.61
N LYS A 65 -9.38 -24.28 5.15
CA LYS A 65 -9.80 -24.23 3.73
C LYS A 65 -10.67 -23.01 3.45
N SER A 66 -11.32 -22.49 4.48
CA SER A 66 -12.11 -21.28 4.42
C SER A 66 -12.08 -20.54 5.76
N LEU A 67 -12.50 -19.27 5.74
CA LEU A 67 -12.67 -18.49 6.98
C LEU A 67 -13.71 -19.11 7.94
N ALA A 68 -14.62 -19.96 7.45
CA ALA A 68 -15.59 -20.65 8.31
C ALA A 68 -14.95 -21.74 9.19
N ASP A 69 -13.72 -22.15 8.88
CA ASP A 69 -12.97 -23.14 9.68
C ASP A 69 -12.15 -22.47 10.81
N LEU A 70 -12.26 -21.14 10.91
CA LEU A 70 -11.66 -20.34 11.96
C LEU A 70 -12.73 -20.07 13.03
N ASP A 71 -12.81 -20.97 14.02
CA ASP A 71 -13.67 -20.82 15.21
C ASP A 71 -13.47 -19.47 15.93
#